data_AF-A0A7V0M1D4-F1
#
_entry.id   AF-A0A7V0M1D4-F1
#
_cell.length_a   1.000
_cell.length_b   1.000
_cell.length_c   1.000
_cell.angle_alpha   90.00
_cell.angle_beta   90.00
_cell.angle_gamma   90.00
#
_symmetry.space_group_name_H-M   'P 1'
#
loop_
_entity.id
_entity.type
_entity.pdbx_description
1 polymer ?
#
loop_
_entity_poly.entity_id
_entity_poly.type
_entity_poly.pdbx_seq_one_letter_code
_entity_poly.pdbx_strand_id
1 'polypeptide(L)'
;MGIFLGIDVGAVSVKIALLSDDESLQTIQRASDFQDLFYQPHRNGKSKEEIFSKILVTHYRRLKGSPITATQQLLKQIFGIIPKDEIRGARVCGSGGPLIQDHLGINHENEFKAIARGVGEIYPNISTVLEMGGQNAKYIALERDVASGTAGIADYEKSGDCAAGTGSF
;
A
#
# COMPACT_ATOMS: atom_id res chain seq x y z
N MET A 1 20.13 -0.40 8.42
CA MET A 1 18.71 -0.82 8.30
C MET A 1 18.07 0.08 7.24
N GLY A 2 16.95 -0.26 6.62
CA GLY A 2 16.55 0.40 5.36
C GLY A 2 15.05 0.48 5.14
N ILE A 3 14.64 1.40 4.28
CA ILE A 3 13.24 1.74 4.04
C ILE A 3 12.79 1.08 2.72
N PHE A 4 11.64 0.40 2.77
CA PHE A 4 11.00 -0.18 1.59
C PHE A 4 9.71 0.55 1.25
N LEU A 5 9.47 0.78 -0.04
CA LEU A 5 8.29 1.48 -0.54
C LEU A 5 7.34 0.52 -1.25
N GLY A 6 6.07 0.51 -0.83
CA GLY A 6 4.95 -0.06 -1.57
C GLY A 6 4.11 1.06 -2.18
N ILE A 7 4.03 1.12 -3.51
CA ILE A 7 3.32 2.18 -4.23
C ILE A 7 2.02 1.59 -4.81
N ASP A 8 0.87 2.02 -4.28
CA ASP A 8 -0.44 1.62 -4.81
C ASP A 8 -0.99 2.75 -5.69
N VAL A 9 -1.00 2.52 -7.01
CA VAL A 9 -1.57 3.44 -7.99
C VAL A 9 -2.88 2.86 -8.51
N GLY A 10 -3.97 3.21 -7.83
CA GLY A 10 -5.33 2.87 -8.25
C GLY A 10 -5.84 3.76 -9.39
N ALA A 11 -7.12 3.63 -9.71
CA ALA A 11 -7.72 4.40 -10.82
C ALA A 11 -7.91 5.90 -10.50
N VAL A 12 -8.13 6.24 -9.23
CA VAL A 12 -8.48 7.60 -8.80
C VAL A 12 -7.33 8.26 -8.00
N SER A 13 -6.44 7.45 -7.43
CA SER A 13 -5.43 7.91 -6.48
C SER A 13 -4.14 7.12 -6.48
N VAL A 14 -3.11 7.72 -5.89
CA VAL A 14 -1.89 7.05 -5.43
C VAL A 14 -1.77 7.16 -3.92
N LYS A 15 -1.29 6.08 -3.29
CA LYS A 15 -0.80 6.03 -1.91
C LYS A 15 0.55 5.32 -1.89
N ILE A 16 1.40 5.67 -0.93
CA ILE A 16 2.68 4.98 -0.71
C ILE A 16 2.75 4.54 0.75
N ALA A 17 3.05 3.26 0.96
CA ALA A 17 3.36 2.70 2.26
C ALA A 17 4.89 2.55 2.41
N LEU A 18 5.39 2.91 3.57
CA LEU A 18 6.78 2.75 3.98
C LEU A 18 6.83 1.64 5.02
N LEU A 19 7.74 0.70 4.83
CA LEU A 19 8.07 -0.32 5.80
C LEU A 19 9.53 -0.13 6.23
N SER A 20 9.76 0.02 7.52
CA SER A 20 11.11 0.15 8.07
C SER A 20 11.15 -0.21 9.55
N ASP A 21 12.31 -0.03 10.16
CA ASP A 21 12.54 -0.19 11.59
C ASP A 21 12.09 1.01 12.41
N ASP A 22 11.96 0.80 13.73
CA ASP A 22 11.45 1.82 14.63
C ASP A 22 12.34 3.08 14.67
N GLU A 23 13.66 2.97 14.49
CA GLU A 23 14.59 4.10 14.53
C GLU A 23 14.40 5.03 13.32
N SER A 24 14.34 4.44 12.13
CA SER A 24 14.11 5.14 10.87
C SER A 24 12.73 5.81 10.87
N LEU A 25 11.69 5.11 11.32
CA LEU A 25 10.34 5.68 11.38
C LEU A 25 10.22 6.80 12.43
N GLN A 26 10.84 6.67 13.59
CA GLN A 26 10.88 7.75 14.58
C GLN A 26 11.58 9.00 14.03
N THR A 27 12.62 8.82 13.21
CA THR A 27 13.30 9.95 12.55
C THR A 27 12.38 10.64 11.56
N ILE A 28 11.67 9.88 10.73
CA ILE A 28 10.67 10.41 9.79
C ILE A 28 9.53 11.14 10.52
N GLN A 29 9.06 10.59 11.64
CA GLN A 29 8.00 11.18 12.46
C GLN A 29 8.37 12.52 13.09
N ARG A 30 9.66 12.83 13.23
CA ARG A 30 10.15 14.12 13.74
C ARG A 30 10.25 15.20 12.67
N ALA A 31 10.10 14.86 11.38
CA ALA A 31 10.11 15.84 10.30
C ALA A 31 8.91 16.79 10.42
N SER A 32 9.12 18.10 10.15
CA SER A 32 8.06 19.12 10.26
C SER A 32 6.83 18.79 9.41
N ASP A 33 7.07 18.26 8.22
CA ASP A 33 6.04 18.01 7.21
C ASP A 33 5.42 16.61 7.36
N PHE A 34 5.78 15.88 8.42
CA PHE A 34 5.33 14.50 8.63
C PHE A 34 3.81 14.39 8.63
N GLN A 35 3.11 15.21 9.43
CA GLN A 35 1.65 15.09 9.59
C GLN A 35 0.88 15.45 8.31
N ASP A 36 1.46 16.31 7.47
CA ASP A 36 0.87 16.72 6.20
C ASP A 36 1.04 15.66 5.11
N LEU A 37 2.06 14.80 5.22
CA LEU A 37 2.37 13.79 4.21
C LEU A 37 1.94 12.39 4.62
N PHE A 38 2.14 12.03 5.89
CA PHE A 38 2.02 10.67 6.40
C PHE A 38 1.06 10.60 7.58
N TYR A 39 0.54 9.39 7.78
CA TYR A 39 -0.03 8.96 9.05
C TYR A 39 0.47 7.55 9.37
N GLN A 40 0.49 7.24 10.66
CA GLN A 40 0.72 5.87 11.10
C GLN A 40 -0.64 5.17 11.22
N PRO A 41 -0.90 4.10 10.46
CA PRO A 41 -2.11 3.31 10.62
C PRO A 41 -2.17 2.73 12.04
N HIS A 42 -3.35 2.76 12.64
CA HIS A 42 -3.60 2.19 13.96
C HIS A 42 -4.94 1.45 13.94
N ARG A 43 -5.09 0.49 14.85
CA ARG A 43 -6.35 -0.21 15.09
C ARG A 43 -6.98 0.26 16.39
N ASN A 44 -8.29 0.48 16.39
CA ASN A 44 -9.06 0.59 17.62
C ASN A 44 -9.18 -0.80 18.26
N GLY A 45 -8.31 -1.12 19.23
CA GLY A 45 -8.29 -2.43 19.90
C GLY A 45 -7.01 -2.69 20.71
N LYS A 46 -7.09 -3.54 21.73
CA LYS A 46 -6.07 -3.73 22.78
C LYS A 46 -4.77 -4.45 22.35
N SER A 47 -4.61 -4.84 21.10
CA SER A 47 -3.34 -5.36 20.59
C SER A 47 -2.63 -4.29 19.77
N LYS A 48 -1.51 -3.77 20.30
CA LYS A 48 -0.47 -3.22 19.42
C LYS A 48 0.04 -4.41 18.58
N GLU A 49 -0.56 -4.64 17.43
CA GLU A 49 0.07 -5.52 16.45
C GLU A 49 1.37 -4.83 16.01
N GLU A 50 2.53 -5.38 16.42
CA GLU A 50 3.88 -4.84 16.24
C GLU A 50 4.16 -4.37 14.80
N ILE A 51 3.47 -4.94 13.82
CA ILE A 51 3.61 -4.58 12.42
C ILE A 51 3.19 -3.13 12.11
N PHE A 52 2.17 -2.58 12.79
CA PHE A 52 1.75 -1.20 12.58
C PHE A 52 2.76 -0.19 13.11
N SER A 53 3.60 -0.55 14.09
CA SER A 53 4.69 0.33 14.53
C SER A 53 5.73 0.54 13.42
N LYS A 54 5.81 -0.41 12.49
CA LYS A 54 6.79 -0.49 11.40
C LYS A 54 6.27 0.06 10.07
N ILE A 55 5.07 0.64 10.04
CA ILE A 55 4.44 1.13 8.81
C ILE A 55 4.09 2.62 8.93
N LEU A 56 4.42 3.39 7.89
CA LEU A 56 3.85 4.72 7.65
C LEU A 56 3.13 4.71 6.29
N VAL A 57 2.04 5.45 6.17
CA VAL A 57 1.28 5.53 4.92
C VAL A 57 1.06 6.99 4.56
N THR A 58 1.23 7.33 3.30
CA THR A 58 0.95 8.68 2.83
C THR A 58 -0.54 8.97 2.88
N HIS A 59 -0.92 10.21 3.13
CA HIS A 59 -2.28 10.65 2.83
C HIS A 59 -2.62 10.41 1.35
N TYR A 60 -3.88 10.07 1.13
CA TYR A 60 -4.42 9.76 -0.18
C TYR A 60 -4.23 10.95 -1.15
N ARG A 61 -3.62 10.72 -2.32
CA ARG A 61 -3.45 11.74 -3.37
C ARG A 61 -4.23 11.39 -4.62
N ARG A 62 -5.12 12.30 -5.05
CA ARG A 62 -5.86 12.19 -6.32
C ARG A 62 -4.92 12.27 -7.52
N LEU A 63 -5.11 11.40 -8.52
CA LEU A 63 -4.31 11.39 -9.75
C LEU A 63 -4.66 12.52 -10.71
N LYS A 64 -5.93 12.98 -10.70
CA LYS A 64 -6.46 13.99 -11.63
C LYS A 64 -6.11 13.69 -13.10
N GLY A 65 -6.22 12.41 -13.50
CA GLY A 65 -5.93 11.95 -14.86
C GLY A 65 -4.45 11.82 -15.21
N SER A 66 -3.52 12.08 -14.27
CA SER A 66 -2.07 12.02 -14.51
C SER A 66 -1.36 11.13 -13.47
N PRO A 67 -1.42 9.79 -13.62
CA PRO A 67 -0.83 8.85 -12.65
C PRO A 67 0.67 9.06 -12.43
N ILE A 68 1.43 9.24 -13.52
CA ILE A 68 2.88 9.48 -13.48
C ILE A 68 3.20 10.73 -12.68
N THR A 69 2.61 11.87 -13.06
CA THR A 69 2.85 13.17 -12.41
C THR A 69 2.51 13.13 -10.92
N ALA A 70 1.34 12.58 -10.57
CA ALA A 70 0.91 12.50 -9.17
C ALA A 70 1.84 11.63 -8.32
N THR A 71 2.32 10.52 -8.88
CA THR A 71 3.27 9.60 -8.24
C THR A 71 4.64 10.25 -8.07
N GLN A 72 5.17 10.89 -9.12
CA GLN A 72 6.47 11.59 -9.06
C GLN A 72 6.45 12.73 -8.05
N GLN A 73 5.37 13.52 -8.00
CA GLN A 73 5.22 14.58 -7.00
C GLN A 73 5.19 14.00 -5.58
N LEU A 74 4.55 12.84 -5.37
CA LEU A 74 4.51 12.21 -4.06
C LEU A 74 5.91 11.73 -3.65
N LEU A 75 6.58 11.01 -4.54
CA LEU A 75 7.95 10.55 -4.32
C LEU A 75 8.90 11.73 -4.05
N LYS A 76 8.75 12.86 -4.75
CA LYS A 76 9.54 14.07 -4.51
C LYS A 76 9.35 14.62 -3.10
N GLN A 77 8.12 14.62 -2.57
CA GLN A 77 7.86 15.02 -1.18
C GLN A 77 8.49 14.05 -0.19
N ILE A 78 8.36 12.73 -0.45
CA ILE A 78 9.00 11.69 0.37
C ILE A 78 10.52 11.88 0.40
N PHE A 79 11.16 12.12 -0.76
CA PHE A 79 12.60 12.36 -0.84
C PHE A 79 13.06 13.69 -0.23
N GLY A 80 12.12 14.60 0.09
CA GLY A 80 12.42 15.79 0.88
C GLY A 80 12.60 15.50 2.37
N ILE A 81 12.08 14.36 2.85
CA ILE A 81 12.16 13.91 4.25
C ILE A 81 13.15 12.75 4.40
N ILE A 82 13.18 11.85 3.42
CA ILE A 82 13.95 10.60 3.46
C ILE A 82 15.04 10.64 2.40
N PRO A 83 16.33 10.53 2.78
CA PRO A 83 17.42 10.40 1.84
C PRO A 83 17.25 9.19 0.91
N LYS A 84 17.55 9.34 -0.38
CA LYS A 84 17.34 8.29 -1.38
C LYS A 84 18.15 7.02 -1.12
N ASP A 85 19.32 7.15 -0.51
CA ASP A 85 20.24 6.07 -0.15
C ASP A 85 19.74 5.22 1.04
N GLU A 86 18.75 5.71 1.79
CA GLU A 86 18.06 4.93 2.81
C GLU A 86 16.97 4.02 2.21
N ILE A 87 16.48 4.33 1.00
CA ILE A 87 15.50 3.50 0.29
C ILE A 87 16.18 2.28 -0.32
N ARG A 88 15.83 1.08 0.16
CA ARG A 88 16.44 -0.19 -0.27
C ARG A 88 15.66 -0.93 -1.34
N GLY A 89 14.39 -0.58 -1.52
CA GLY A 89 13.58 -1.17 -2.56
C GLY A 89 12.23 -0.51 -2.70
N ALA A 90 11.68 -0.59 -3.90
CA ALA A 90 10.34 -0.16 -4.21
C ALA A 90 9.63 -1.21 -5.07
N ARG A 91 8.32 -1.35 -4.85
CA ARG A 91 7.40 -2.13 -5.67
C ARG A 91 6.16 -1.30 -5.93
N VAL A 92 5.54 -1.50 -7.09
CA VAL A 92 4.29 -0.83 -7.46
C VAL A 92 3.17 -1.83 -7.72
N CYS A 93 1.95 -1.50 -7.37
CA CYS A 93 0.75 -2.28 -7.71
C CYS A 93 -0.41 -1.33 -8.07
N GLY A 94 -1.60 -1.90 -8.26
CA GLY A 94 -2.80 -1.19 -8.64
C GLY A 94 -2.93 -1.02 -10.17
N SER A 95 -4.08 -0.55 -10.62
CA SER A 95 -4.42 -0.45 -12.05
C SER A 95 -3.49 0.47 -12.86
N GLY A 96 -2.92 1.49 -12.23
CA GLY A 96 -1.92 2.38 -12.83
C GLY A 96 -0.48 1.88 -12.66
N GLY A 97 -0.27 0.75 -11.98
CA GLY A 97 1.05 0.23 -11.65
C GLY A 97 1.96 -0.07 -12.84
N PRO A 98 1.49 -0.71 -13.93
CA PRO A 98 2.32 -0.96 -15.12
C PRO A 98 2.91 0.32 -15.72
N LEU A 99 2.12 1.40 -15.79
CA LEU A 99 2.57 2.70 -16.29
C LEU A 99 3.71 3.27 -15.44
N ILE A 100 3.65 3.08 -14.11
CA ILE A 100 4.70 3.53 -13.20
C ILE A 100 5.93 2.62 -13.24
N GLN A 101 5.74 1.30 -13.40
CA GLN A 101 6.84 0.38 -13.63
C GLN A 101 7.67 0.82 -14.84
N ASP A 102 7.02 1.05 -15.98
CA ASP A 102 7.72 1.43 -17.22
C ASP A 102 8.44 2.78 -17.06
N HIS A 103 7.82 3.72 -16.33
CA HIS A 103 8.36 5.07 -16.15
C HIS A 103 9.50 5.15 -15.11
N LEU A 104 9.46 4.35 -14.04
CA LEU A 104 10.43 4.40 -12.94
C LEU A 104 11.41 3.22 -12.92
N GLY A 105 11.21 2.19 -13.75
CA GLY A 105 12.04 0.99 -13.76
C GLY A 105 11.93 0.14 -12.49
N ILE A 106 10.79 0.19 -11.78
CA ILE A 106 10.53 -0.60 -10.58
C ILE A 106 9.60 -1.76 -10.88
N ASN A 107 9.75 -2.88 -10.16
CA ASN A 107 8.92 -4.05 -10.43
C ASN A 107 7.47 -3.85 -9.99
N HIS A 108 6.54 -4.24 -10.85
CA HIS A 108 5.12 -4.36 -10.53
C HIS A 108 4.83 -5.65 -9.78
N GLU A 109 3.99 -5.56 -8.75
CA GLU A 109 3.40 -6.70 -8.06
C GLU A 109 1.91 -6.80 -8.35
N ASN A 110 1.43 -8.02 -8.51
CA ASN A 110 0.01 -8.29 -8.69
C ASN A 110 -0.79 -7.79 -7.47
N GLU A 111 -1.84 -7.02 -7.72
CA GLU A 111 -2.65 -6.37 -6.69
C GLU A 111 -3.31 -7.37 -5.72
N PHE A 112 -3.88 -8.47 -6.22
CA PHE A 112 -4.49 -9.51 -5.37
C PHE A 112 -3.45 -10.15 -4.46
N LYS A 113 -2.27 -10.48 -5.00
CA LYS A 113 -1.16 -11.03 -4.22
C LYS A 113 -0.65 -10.05 -3.17
N ALA A 114 -0.54 -8.77 -3.50
CA ALA A 114 -0.13 -7.72 -2.58
C ALA A 114 -1.14 -7.56 -1.42
N ILE A 115 -2.45 -7.56 -1.73
CA ILE A 115 -3.51 -7.53 -0.71
C ILE A 115 -3.47 -8.77 0.16
N ALA A 116 -3.47 -9.98 -0.44
CA ALA A 116 -3.45 -11.24 0.29
C ALA A 116 -2.26 -11.32 1.24
N ARG A 117 -1.06 -10.95 0.77
CA ARG A 117 0.14 -10.94 1.60
C ARG A 117 0.07 -9.89 2.69
N GLY A 118 -0.22 -8.64 2.36
CA GLY A 118 -0.26 -7.54 3.32
C GLY A 118 -1.30 -7.77 4.42
N VAL A 119 -2.51 -8.15 4.05
CA VAL A 119 -3.59 -8.42 5.02
C VAL A 119 -3.30 -9.68 5.82
N GLY A 120 -2.76 -10.74 5.21
CA GLY A 120 -2.39 -11.97 5.92
C GLY A 120 -1.28 -11.80 6.96
N GLU A 121 -0.34 -10.89 6.72
CA GLU A 121 0.69 -10.53 7.71
C GLU A 121 0.11 -9.69 8.87
N ILE A 122 -0.79 -8.76 8.56
CA ILE A 122 -1.41 -7.89 9.56
C ILE A 122 -2.46 -8.64 10.39
N TYR A 123 -3.21 -9.55 9.77
CA TYR A 123 -4.32 -10.29 10.36
C TYR A 123 -4.14 -11.80 10.10
N PRO A 124 -3.34 -12.52 10.91
CA PRO A 124 -3.00 -13.93 10.64
C PRO A 124 -4.18 -14.91 10.58
N ASN A 125 -5.33 -14.54 11.14
CA ASN A 125 -6.55 -15.36 11.16
C ASN A 125 -7.61 -14.90 10.16
N ILE A 126 -7.27 -13.97 9.26
CA ILE A 126 -8.20 -13.51 8.22
C ILE A 126 -8.45 -14.63 7.21
N SER A 127 -9.70 -14.81 6.81
CA SER A 127 -10.09 -15.79 5.79
C SER A 127 -10.70 -15.13 4.55
N THR A 128 -11.07 -13.86 4.64
CA THR A 128 -11.79 -13.17 3.57
C THR A 128 -11.48 -11.68 3.60
N VAL A 129 -11.21 -11.12 2.42
CA VAL A 129 -11.01 -9.69 2.22
C VAL A 129 -12.08 -9.16 1.26
N LEU A 130 -12.76 -8.12 1.69
CA LEU A 130 -13.63 -7.30 0.86
C LEU A 130 -12.96 -5.95 0.68
N GLU A 131 -12.44 -5.67 -0.50
CA GLU A 131 -11.76 -4.42 -0.82
C GLU A 131 -12.67 -3.55 -1.70
N MET A 132 -13.01 -2.36 -1.22
CA MET A 132 -13.89 -1.43 -1.93
C MET A 132 -13.05 -0.26 -2.46
N GLY A 133 -12.80 -0.27 -3.77
CA GLY A 133 -12.08 0.78 -4.47
C GLY A 133 -13.00 1.84 -5.05
N GLY A 134 -12.41 2.82 -5.75
CA GLY A 134 -13.15 3.91 -6.39
C GLY A 134 -13.88 3.53 -7.68
N GLN A 135 -13.49 2.43 -8.33
CA GLN A 135 -14.09 1.96 -9.60
C GLN A 135 -14.47 0.48 -9.60
N ASN A 136 -13.90 -0.30 -8.68
CA ASN A 136 -14.17 -1.72 -8.56
C ASN A 136 -14.14 -2.12 -7.08
N ALA A 137 -14.85 -3.19 -6.77
CA ALA A 137 -14.75 -3.91 -5.51
C ALA A 137 -14.15 -5.30 -5.77
N LYS A 138 -13.45 -5.85 -4.79
CA LYS A 138 -12.83 -7.17 -4.85
C LYS A 138 -13.25 -8.02 -3.67
N TYR A 139 -13.48 -9.29 -3.96
CA TYR A 139 -13.59 -10.38 -3.00
C TYR A 139 -12.33 -11.23 -3.11
N ILE A 140 -11.73 -11.58 -1.97
CA ILE A 140 -10.58 -12.48 -1.92
C ILE A 140 -10.79 -13.45 -0.76
N ALA A 141 -10.94 -14.73 -1.07
CA ALA A 141 -10.88 -15.81 -0.10
C ALA A 141 -9.43 -16.21 0.13
N LEU A 142 -9.02 -16.23 1.39
CA LEU A 142 -7.65 -16.53 1.80
C LEU A 142 -7.58 -17.91 2.44
N GLU A 143 -6.54 -18.64 2.08
CA GLU A 143 -6.16 -19.88 2.75
C GLU A 143 -4.77 -19.75 3.33
N ARG A 144 -4.50 -20.47 4.41
CA ARG A 144 -3.20 -20.45 5.04
C ARG A 144 -2.35 -21.59 4.52
N ASP A 145 -1.24 -21.24 3.89
CA ASP A 145 -0.24 -22.22 3.51
C ASP A 145 0.42 -22.77 4.79
N VAL A 146 0.30 -24.08 4.99
CA VAL A 146 0.79 -24.76 6.21
C VAL A 146 2.32 -24.79 6.25
N ALA A 147 3.00 -24.84 5.10
CA ALA A 147 4.45 -24.93 5.02
C ALA A 147 5.13 -23.56 5.23
N SER A 148 4.60 -22.50 4.63
CA SER A 148 5.15 -21.14 4.76
C SER A 148 4.55 -20.35 5.93
N GLY A 149 3.36 -20.74 6.42
CA GLY A 149 2.61 -19.98 7.42
C GLY A 149 1.97 -18.70 6.88
N THR A 150 1.99 -18.50 5.55
CA THR A 150 1.60 -17.26 4.88
C THR A 150 0.22 -17.38 4.24
N ALA A 151 -0.49 -16.27 4.08
CA ALA A 151 -1.79 -16.26 3.40
C ALA A 151 -1.60 -16.38 1.88
N GLY A 152 -2.21 -17.40 1.29
CA GLY A 152 -2.44 -17.58 -0.14
C GLY A 152 -3.87 -17.20 -0.54
N ILE A 153 -4.15 -17.22 -1.84
CA ILE A 153 -5.48 -16.92 -2.40
C ILE A 153 -6.12 -18.24 -2.80
N ALA A 154 -7.22 -18.60 -2.13
CA ALA A 154 -8.02 -19.77 -2.46
C ALA A 154 -9.01 -19.47 -3.61
N ASP A 155 -9.62 -18.28 -3.57
CA ASP A 155 -10.55 -17.81 -4.59
C ASP A 155 -10.57 -16.27 -4.60
N TYR A 156 -10.94 -15.67 -5.72
CA TYR A 156 -11.07 -14.22 -5.83
C TYR A 156 -12.02 -13.80 -6.93
N GLU A 157 -12.70 -12.69 -6.71
CA GLU A 157 -13.58 -12.08 -7.70
C GLU A 157 -13.46 -10.55 -7.67
N LYS A 158 -13.80 -9.91 -8.78
CA LYS A 158 -13.75 -8.46 -8.94
C LYS A 158 -15.03 -8.01 -9.63
N SER A 159 -15.64 -6.94 -9.13
CA SER A 159 -16.80 -6.34 -9.79
C SER A 159 -16.43 -5.89 -11.21
N GLY A 160 -17.35 -6.13 -12.16
CA GLY A 160 -17.27 -5.55 -13.50
C GLY A 160 -17.56 -4.05 -13.49
N ASP A 161 -18.06 -3.52 -14.61
CA ASP A 161 -18.29 -2.08 -14.82
C ASP A 161 -19.45 -1.47 -14.00
N CYS A 162 -20.07 -2.25 -13.11
CA CYS A 162 -21.14 -1.77 -12.24
C CYS A 162 -20.56 -0.92 -11.09
N ALA A 163 -21.08 0.30 -10.92
CA ALA A 163 -20.66 1.20 -9.85
C ALA A 163 -21.15 0.77 -8.46
N ALA A 164 -22.19 -0.06 -8.37
CA ALA A 164 -22.75 -0.51 -7.10
C ALA A 164 -21.70 -1.23 -6.25
N GLY A 165 -21.51 -0.78 -5.00
CA GLY A 165 -20.49 -1.33 -4.10
C GLY A 165 -19.09 -0.72 -4.27
N THR A 166 -18.96 0.36 -5.05
CA THR A 166 -17.68 1.10 -5.23
C THR A 166 -17.83 2.55 -4.78
N GLY A 167 -16.70 3.26 -4.64
CA GLY A 167 -16.70 4.68 -4.28
C GLY A 167 -17.18 5.64 -5.38
N SER A 168 -17.63 5.16 -6.54
CA SER A 168 -18.23 5.98 -7.60
C SER A 168 -19.76 5.99 -7.61
N PHE A 169 -20.40 5.22 -6.73
CA PHE A 169 -21.86 5.27 -6.49
C PHE A 169 -22.22 6.51 -5.67
#